data_AF-A0A8T7CP01-F1
#
_entry.id   AF-A0A8T7CP01-F1
#
_cell.length_a   1.000
_cell.length_b   1.000
_cell.length_c   1.000
_cell.angle_alpha   90.00
_cell.angle_beta   90.00
_cell.angle_gamma   90.00
#
_symmetry.space_group_name_H-M   'P 1'
#
loop_
_entity.id
_entity.type
_entity.pdbx_description
1 polymer ?
#
loop_
_entity_poly.entity_id
_entity_poly.type
_entity_poly.pdbx_seq_one_letter_code
_entity_poly.pdbx_strand_id
1 'polypeptide(L)' 'MKVNSALEISARLASWKMFDDASAVLQNCLDSHPFHPSLLQRLARIRLAQGRPAEAASLLEQALAHHRLMAK' A
#
# COMPACT_ATOMS: atom_id res chain seq x y z
N MET A 1 8.60 1.93 -11.96
CA MET A 1 9.36 1.52 -10.75
C MET A 1 9.02 0.06 -10.43
N LYS A 2 9.96 -0.78 -9.98
CA LYS A 2 9.64 -2.19 -9.65
C LYS A 2 8.86 -2.24 -8.32
N VAL A 3 7.81 -3.07 -8.26
CA VAL A 3 6.97 -3.26 -7.06
C VAL A 3 7.81 -3.60 -5.82
N ASN A 4 8.78 -4.49 -5.97
CA ASN A 4 9.65 -4.90 -4.86
C ASN A 4 10.43 -3.71 -4.29
N SER A 5 11.00 -2.86 -5.15
CA SER A 5 11.72 -1.65 -4.73
C SER A 5 10.81 -0.65 -4.01
N ALA A 6 9.57 -0.48 -4.46
CA ALA A 6 8.60 0.39 -3.78
C ALA A 6 8.25 -0.12 -2.37
N LEU A 7 8.15 -1.43 -2.19
CA LEU A 7 7.90 -2.06 -0.88
C LEU A 7 9.07 -1.90 0.10
N GLU A 8 10.30 -1.91 -0.41
CA GLU A 8 11.51 -1.68 0.39
C GLU A 8 11.68 -0.21 0.76
N ILE A 9 11.53 0.71 -0.19
CA ILE A 9 11.65 2.15 0.03
C ILE A 9 10.59 2.61 1.04
N SER A 10 9.33 2.23 0.84
CA SER A 10 8.24 2.58 1.77
C SER A 10 8.45 2.02 3.18
N ALA A 11 9.04 0.83 3.32
CA ALA A 11 9.36 0.28 4.63
C ALA A 11 10.43 1.09 5.36
N ARG A 12 11.49 1.49 4.64
CA ARG A 12 12.55 2.32 5.20
C ARG A 12 12.02 3.69 5.62
N LEU A 13 11.21 4.31 4.77
CA LEU A 13 10.57 5.60 5.07
C LEU A 13 9.61 5.50 6.27
N ALA A 14 8.85 4.40 6.39
CA ALA A 14 8.01 4.15 7.56
C ALA A 14 8.83 4.01 8.85
N SER A 15 10.01 3.40 8.81
CA SER A 15 10.93 3.35 9.96
C SER A 15 11.45 4.74 10.35
N TRP A 16 11.55 5.66 9.39
CA TRP A 16 11.87 7.07 9.65
C TRP A 16 10.66 7.92 10.03
N LYS A 17 9.50 7.30 10.28
CA LYS A 17 8.20 7.96 10.52
C LYS A 17 7.76 8.90 9.37
N MET A 18 8.39 8.78 8.20
CA MET A 18 8.05 9.53 6.99
C MET A 18 6.90 8.81 6.27
N PHE A 19 5.74 8.78 6.90
CA PHE A 19 4.60 8.04 6.40
C PHE A 19 4.01 8.65 5.12
N ASP A 20 4.12 9.96 4.95
CA ASP A 20 3.60 10.65 3.76
C ASP A 20 4.41 10.31 2.50
N ASP A 21 5.74 10.43 2.57
CA ASP A 21 6.64 9.99 1.49
C ASP A 21 6.48 8.50 1.18
N ALA A 22 6.38 7.67 2.22
CA ALA A 22 6.19 6.24 2.05
C ALA A 22 4.87 5.91 1.32
N SER A 23 3.81 6.66 1.60
CA SER A 23 2.53 6.56 0.92
C SER A 23 2.65 6.97 -0.54
N ALA A 24 3.33 8.09 -0.83
CA ALA A 24 3.51 8.61 -2.18
C ALA A 24 4.27 7.61 -3.09
N VAL A 25 5.33 7.00 -2.56
CA VAL A 25 6.11 5.97 -3.28
C VAL A 25 5.23 4.77 -3.66
N LEU A 26 4.37 4.31 -2.75
CA LEU A 26 3.44 3.21 -2.99
C LEU A 26 2.34 3.62 -3.98
N GLN A 27 1.80 4.83 -3.85
CA GLN A 27 0.76 5.38 -4.72
C GLN A 27 1.24 5.48 -6.18
N ASN A 28 2.48 5.98 -6.37
CA ASN A 28 3.11 6.04 -7.69
C ASN A 28 3.31 4.65 -8.31
N CYS A 29 3.58 3.64 -7.49
CA CYS A 29 3.72 2.27 -7.96
C CYS A 29 2.36 1.59 -8.24
N LEU A 30 1.32 1.98 -7.49
CA LEU A 30 -0.06 1.57 -7.74
C LEU A 30 -0.59 2.17 -9.04
N ASP A 31 -0.20 3.37 -9.44
CA ASP A 31 -0.61 3.95 -10.73
C ASP A 31 -0.27 3.03 -11.92
N SER A 32 0.92 2.43 -11.91
CA SER A 32 1.33 1.44 -12.91
C SER A 32 0.79 0.02 -12.67
N HIS A 33 0.41 -0.30 -11.43
CA HIS A 33 -0.07 -1.62 -11.02
C HIS A 33 -1.30 -1.50 -10.10
N PRO A 34 -2.45 -1.04 -10.62
CA PRO A 34 -3.57 -0.51 -9.82
C PRO A 34 -4.24 -1.48 -8.86
N PHE A 35 -3.87 -2.76 -8.85
CA PHE A 35 -4.51 -3.78 -8.03
C PHE A 35 -3.52 -4.74 -7.38
N HIS A 36 -2.26 -4.33 -7.23
CA HIS A 36 -1.26 -5.19 -6.63
C HIS A 36 -1.52 -5.37 -5.12
N PRO A 37 -1.87 -6.57 -4.63
CA PRO A 37 -2.33 -6.79 -3.26
C PRO A 37 -1.28 -6.37 -2.23
N SER A 38 -0.01 -6.70 -2.45
CA SER A 38 1.08 -6.32 -1.52
C SER A 38 1.26 -4.80 -1.38
N LEU A 39 1.03 -4.01 -2.45
CA LEU A 39 1.14 -2.55 -2.40
C LEU A 39 -0.02 -1.96 -1.60
N LEU A 40 -1.25 -2.42 -1.87
CA LEU A 40 -2.45 -2.01 -1.13
C LEU A 40 -2.36 -2.35 0.36
N GLN A 41 -1.90 -3.56 0.70
CA GLN A 41 -1.66 -3.97 2.09
C GLN A 41 -0.59 -3.11 2.77
N ARG A 42 0.52 -2.80 2.07
CA ARG A 42 1.58 -1.94 2.62
C ARG A 42 1.07 -0.53 2.88
N LEU A 43 0.32 0.03 1.94
CA LEU A 43 -0.27 1.37 2.04
C LEU A 43 -1.27 1.43 3.20
N ALA A 44 -2.13 0.41 3.36
CA ALA A 44 -3.05 0.30 4.48
C ALA A 44 -2.31 0.30 5.83
N ARG A 45 -1.21 -0.44 5.95
CA ARG A 45 -0.40 -0.46 7.18
C ARG A 45 0.19 0.90 7.52
N ILE A 46 0.59 1.67 6.51
CA ILE A 46 1.08 3.04 6.69
C ILE A 46 -0.05 3.98 7.12
N ARG A 47 -1.24 3.87 6.53
CA ARG A 47 -2.43 4.64 6.94
C ARG A 47 -2.84 4.33 8.38
N LEU A 48 -2.71 3.08 8.83
CA LEU A 48 -2.89 2.73 10.25
C LEU A 48 -1.89 3.44 11.15
N ALA A 49 -0.60 3.47 10.77
CA ALA A 49 0.44 4.17 11.52
C ALA A 49 0.24 5.69 11.55
N GLN A 50 -0.41 6.26 10.53
CA GLN A 50 -0.83 7.67 10.48
C GLN A 50 -2.10 7.97 11.29
N GLY A 51 -2.74 6.96 11.91
CA GLY A 51 -4.00 7.14 12.63
C GLY A 51 -5.22 7.28 11.72
N ARG A 52 -5.15 6.80 10.47
CA ARG A 52 -6.24 6.80 9.49
C ARG A 52 -6.76 5.37 9.23
N PRO A 53 -7.42 4.72 10.21
CA PRO A 53 -7.86 3.34 10.08
C PRO A 53 -8.99 3.14 9.06
N ALA A 54 -9.85 4.15 8.85
CA ALA A 54 -10.94 4.07 7.87
C ALA A 54 -10.41 3.91 6.43
N GLU A 55 -9.39 4.70 6.05
CA GLU A 55 -8.74 4.56 4.75
C GLU A 55 -7.99 3.24 4.61
N ALA A 56 -7.35 2.78 5.68
CA ALA A 56 -6.65 1.49 5.68
C ALA A 56 -7.62 0.32 5.43
N ALA A 57 -8.79 0.33 6.07
CA ALA A 57 -9.82 -0.68 5.85
C ALA A 57 -10.26 -0.70 4.38
N SER A 58 -10.58 0.47 3.81
CA SER A 58 -10.99 0.57 2.42
C SER A 58 -9.93 0.07 1.42
N LEU A 59 -8.64 0.30 1.72
CA LEU A 59 -7.52 -0.25 0.92
C LEU A 59 -7.39 -1.77 1.03
N LEU A 60 -7.59 -2.34 2.23
CA LEU A 60 -7.58 -3.79 2.43
C LEU A 60 -8.78 -4.47 1.76
N GLU A 61 -9.95 -3.85 1.79
CA GLU A 61 -11.12 -4.33 1.07
C GLU A 61 -10.88 -4.37 -0.43
N GLN A 62 -10.24 -3.36 -1.01
CA GLN A 62 -9.83 -3.38 -2.42
C GLN A 62 -8.85 -4.53 -2.71
N ALA A 63 -7.84 -4.72 -1.85
CA ALA A 63 -6.89 -5.82 -2.01
C ALA A 63 -7.57 -7.19 -1.96
N LEU A 64 -8.52 -7.36 -1.04
CA LEU A 64 -9.30 -8.60 -0.89
C LEU A 64 -10.28 -8.81 -2.03
N ALA A 65 -10.95 -7.76 -2.50
CA ALA A 65 -11.87 -7.83 -3.64
C ALA A 65 -11.12 -8.34 -4.89
N HIS A 66 -9.92 -7.81 -5.15
CA HIS A 66 -9.10 -8.27 -6.27
C HIS A 66 -8.57 -9.70 -6.09
N HIS A 67 -8.09 -10.04 -4.89
CA HIS A 67 -7.64 -11.41 -4.62
C HIS A 67 -8.79 -12.43 -4.77
N ARG A 68 -9.98 -12.10 -4.28
CA ARG A 68 -11.19 -12.92 -4.43
C ARG A 68 -11.63 -13.02 -5.88
N LEU A 69 -11.48 -11.97 -6.68
CA LEU A 69 -11.81 -11.97 -8.10
C LEU A 69 -10.85 -12.86 -8.91
N MET A 70 -9.57 -12.90 -8.55
CA MET A 70 -8.56 -13.73 -9.22
C MET A 70 -8.57 -15.21 -8.78
N ALA A 71 -9.24 -15.54 -7.67
CA ALA A 71 -9.34 -16.89 -7.13
C ALA A 71 -10.53 -17.71 -7.68
N LYS A 72 -11.15 -17.27 -8.79
CA LYS A 72 -12.28 -17.93 -9.45
C LYS A 72 -11.88 -18.39 -10.85
#